data_AF-A0A067P9S6-F1
#
_entry.id   AF-A0A067P9S6-F1
#
_cell.length_a   1.000
_cell.length_b   1.000
_cell.length_c   1.000
_cell.angle_alpha   90.00
_cell.angle_beta   90.00
_cell.angle_gamma   90.00
#
_symmetry.space_group_name_H-M   'P 1'
#
loop_
_entity.id
_entity.type
_entity.pdbx_description
1 polymer ?
#
loop_
_entity_poly.entity_id
_entity_poly.type
_entity_poly.pdbx_seq_one_letter_code
_entity_poly.pdbx_strand_id
1 'polypeptide(L)'
;MWHVALPFDEVTQAKRPRLSIFDRFFFSKEVRRRQPNLAFYKAVVEKTGVDPRSVILVDDRVENVLSARSLGITGILYKDLDFVAKSLCNLFGDSVSRGLDFMERHARNHLSYTNTDVILHENFAQLLILEALENRRLVKYHSFPRIANFFQGEGTLTTSKFPCDLDTTSLYLSITHDVDAKTVNSVMDDMLTYRNSDGIIEVYFDRFRPRTDPVVCVNVLTLFCTQGRSDDLALEDTIDWVWDVLYNRAYIEGTRYYATPEAFLFFLSRFIQRCPPSLLDRFLPIYTQRLRESIGSKGDALALAMRIIACASVGLRDEVDLERLEKRQERDGGWADGWFYKYGSSGVLIANRGLTTAFAINAIREVKKLREKGVPVSYAGFW
;
A
#
# COMPACT_ATOMS: atom_id res chain seq x y z
N MET A 1 33.92 4.38 -2.28
CA MET A 1 34.61 3.36 -1.48
C MET A 1 34.12 3.58 -0.05
N TRP A 2 33.34 2.65 0.50
CA TRP A 2 32.69 2.82 1.80
C TRP A 2 33.51 2.14 2.88
N HIS A 3 33.84 2.88 3.94
CA HIS A 3 34.63 2.39 5.08
C HIS A 3 33.71 1.97 6.23
N VAL A 4 33.93 0.80 6.82
CA VAL A 4 33.22 0.32 8.02
C VAL A 4 34.26 0.12 9.16
N ALA A 5 33.92 0.25 10.45
CA ALA A 5 34.91 0.21 11.56
C ALA A 5 34.38 -0.41 12.88
N LEU A 6 35.18 -1.26 13.57
CA LEU A 6 35.00 -1.82 14.95
C LEU A 6 36.37 -2.21 15.60
N PRO A 7 36.57 -2.27 16.94
CA PRO A 7 37.90 -2.25 17.58
C PRO A 7 38.64 -3.61 17.73
N PHE A 8 39.96 -3.69 17.45
CA PHE A 8 40.89 -4.68 18.04
C PHE A 8 42.38 -4.24 18.02
N ASP A 9 43.09 -4.40 19.15
CA ASP A 9 44.54 -4.11 19.30
C ASP A 9 45.45 -5.15 18.62
N GLU A 10 46.69 -4.72 18.36
CA GLU A 10 47.80 -5.25 17.52
C GLU A 10 48.22 -6.75 17.63
N VAL A 11 47.33 -7.69 17.95
CA VAL A 11 47.65 -9.14 17.98
C VAL A 11 46.87 -9.98 16.95
N THR A 12 45.98 -9.41 16.11
CA THR A 12 45.07 -10.26 15.30
C THR A 12 44.90 -9.97 13.82
N GLN A 13 45.74 -9.18 13.16
CA GLN A 13 45.70 -9.16 11.68
C GLN A 13 45.84 -10.57 11.07
N ALA A 14 46.51 -11.50 11.78
CA ALA A 14 46.63 -12.91 11.39
C ALA A 14 45.56 -13.86 11.98
N LYS A 15 44.66 -13.43 12.88
CA LYS A 15 43.80 -14.35 13.66
C LYS A 15 42.28 -14.12 13.59
N ARG A 16 41.79 -13.09 12.88
CA ARG A 16 40.34 -12.84 12.76
C ARG A 16 39.95 -12.39 11.33
N PRO A 17 39.64 -13.35 10.43
CA PRO A 17 39.30 -13.08 9.02
C PRO A 17 38.15 -12.09 8.80
N ARG A 18 37.30 -11.86 9.81
CA ARG A 18 36.15 -10.96 9.71
C ARG A 18 36.49 -9.47 9.78
N LEU A 19 37.68 -9.08 10.23
CA LEU A 19 38.07 -7.67 10.36
C LEU A 19 38.70 -7.10 9.08
N SER A 20 38.99 -7.94 8.08
CA SER A 20 39.61 -7.50 6.82
C SER A 20 38.68 -6.69 5.91
N ILE A 21 37.38 -6.62 6.24
CA ILE A 21 36.40 -5.81 5.52
C ILE A 21 36.49 -4.30 5.85
N PHE A 22 37.35 -3.93 6.80
CA PHE A 22 37.49 -2.57 7.33
C PHE A 22 38.83 -1.95 6.91
N ASP A 23 38.79 -0.75 6.34
CA ASP A 23 40.01 -0.04 5.91
C ASP A 23 40.70 0.73 7.06
N ARG A 24 39.92 1.15 8.07
CA ARG A 24 40.41 1.97 9.19
C ARG A 24 39.70 1.64 10.49
N PHE A 25 40.40 1.84 11.59
CA PHE A 25 39.90 1.65 12.95
C PHE A 25 40.10 2.94 13.76
N PHE A 26 39.13 3.28 14.61
CA PHE A 26 39.19 4.45 15.50
C PHE A 26 38.90 4.03 16.93
N PHE A 27 39.92 4.12 17.80
CA PHE A 27 39.78 3.72 19.20
C PHE A 27 39.60 4.92 20.12
N SER A 28 38.70 4.83 21.09
CA SER A 28 38.47 5.89 22.08
C SER A 28 39.72 6.24 22.88
N LYS A 29 40.60 5.26 23.14
CA LYS A 29 41.90 5.45 23.81
C LYS A 29 42.86 6.34 23.00
N GLU A 30 42.86 6.19 21.67
CA GLU A 30 43.75 6.92 20.75
C GLU A 30 43.21 8.32 20.48
N VAL A 31 41.89 8.43 20.35
CA VAL A 31 41.21 9.71 20.14
C VAL A 31 41.09 10.51 21.44
N ARG A 32 41.33 9.88 22.61
CA ARG A 32 41.11 10.43 23.97
C ARG A 32 39.71 11.02 24.17
N ARG A 33 38.74 10.54 23.40
CA ARG A 33 37.32 10.93 23.43
C ARG A 33 36.50 9.64 23.35
N ARG A 34 35.34 9.61 24.00
CA ARG A 34 34.45 8.43 24.01
C ARG A 34 33.07 8.82 23.52
N GLN A 35 32.43 7.94 22.77
CA GLN A 35 30.97 8.01 22.57
C GLN A 35 30.25 8.04 23.93
N PRO A 36 29.15 8.79 24.09
CA PRO A 36 28.42 9.55 23.07
C PRO A 36 28.97 10.97 22.80
N ASN A 37 30.11 11.38 23.37
CA ASN A 37 30.60 12.75 23.21
C ASN A 37 30.79 13.12 21.72
N LEU A 38 30.23 14.26 21.31
CA LEU A 38 30.31 14.78 19.93
C LEU A 38 31.75 14.87 19.41
N ALA A 39 32.71 15.14 20.29
CA ALA A 39 34.12 15.22 19.97
C ALA A 39 34.69 13.92 19.37
N PHE A 40 34.14 12.75 19.72
CA PHE A 40 34.56 11.48 19.10
C PHE A 40 34.15 11.43 17.63
N TYR A 41 32.87 11.67 17.34
CA TYR A 41 32.33 11.66 15.98
C TYR A 41 32.98 12.73 15.09
N LYS A 42 33.17 13.96 15.62
CA LYS A 42 33.90 15.02 14.91
C LYS A 42 35.32 14.61 14.55
N ALA A 43 36.05 13.99 15.48
CA ALA A 43 37.41 13.50 15.20
C ALA A 43 37.42 12.39 14.15
N VAL A 44 36.42 11.51 14.11
CA VAL A 44 36.30 10.48 13.05
C VAL A 44 36.05 11.15 11.69
N VAL A 45 35.12 12.09 11.60
CA VAL A 45 34.82 12.87 10.39
C VAL A 45 36.06 13.62 9.92
N GLU A 46 36.75 14.34 10.80
CA GLU A 46 37.97 15.10 10.47
C GLU A 46 39.09 14.19 9.95
N LYS A 47 39.33 13.04 10.58
CA LYS A 47 40.39 12.09 10.17
C LYS A 47 40.06 11.35 8.87
N THR A 48 38.78 11.19 8.54
CA THR A 48 38.35 10.53 7.30
C THR A 48 38.14 11.51 6.15
N GLY A 49 37.89 12.79 6.45
CA GLY A 49 37.60 13.83 5.45
C GLY A 49 36.26 13.66 4.74
N VAL A 50 35.39 12.77 5.21
CA VAL A 50 34.08 12.50 4.61
C VAL A 50 33.04 13.52 5.07
N ASP A 51 32.08 13.84 4.20
CA ASP A 51 30.91 14.62 4.61
C ASP A 51 30.08 13.80 5.62
N PRO A 52 29.81 14.30 6.84
CA PRO A 52 28.92 13.64 7.81
C PRO A 52 27.60 13.17 7.22
N ARG A 53 27.02 13.90 6.27
CA ARG A 53 25.75 13.55 5.62
C ARG A 53 25.82 12.33 4.72
N SER A 54 27.04 11.94 4.34
CA SER A 54 27.31 10.69 3.62
C SER A 54 27.68 9.52 4.56
N VAL A 55 27.75 9.75 5.87
CA VAL A 55 28.14 8.71 6.84
C VAL A 55 26.90 8.00 7.39
N ILE A 56 27.03 6.68 7.54
CA ILE A 56 26.08 5.84 8.27
C ILE A 56 26.76 5.35 9.55
N LEU A 57 26.10 5.53 10.69
CA LEU A 57 26.48 4.90 11.94
C LEU A 57 25.48 3.80 12.28
N VAL A 58 25.97 2.60 12.58
CA VAL A 58 25.17 1.52 13.17
C VAL A 58 25.66 1.33 14.61
N ASP A 59 24.78 1.51 15.58
CA ASP A 59 25.12 1.43 17.01
C ASP A 59 23.90 0.93 17.80
N ASP A 60 24.11 0.17 18.87
CA ASP A 60 23.04 -0.41 19.70
C ASP A 60 22.57 0.53 20.82
N ARG A 61 23.24 1.68 21.01
CA ARG A 61 22.90 2.68 22.04
C ARG A 61 22.25 3.91 21.43
N VAL A 62 21.05 4.24 21.93
CA VAL A 62 20.25 5.37 21.44
C VAL A 62 20.99 6.71 21.59
N GLU A 63 21.75 6.89 22.67
CA GLU A 63 22.56 8.08 22.93
C GLU A 63 23.69 8.26 21.91
N ASN A 64 24.27 7.16 21.42
CA ASN A 64 25.32 7.21 20.39
C ASN A 64 24.72 7.61 19.03
N VAL A 65 23.60 6.98 18.68
CA VAL A 65 22.83 7.29 17.46
C VAL A 65 22.35 8.74 17.48
N LEU A 66 21.85 9.24 18.61
CA LEU A 66 21.43 10.62 18.79
C LEU A 66 22.58 11.60 18.51
N SER A 67 23.73 11.37 19.14
CA SER A 67 24.91 12.23 18.97
C SER A 67 25.40 12.24 17.52
N ALA A 68 25.41 11.10 16.85
CA ALA A 68 25.77 11.03 15.44
C ALA A 68 24.77 11.80 14.55
N ARG A 69 23.46 11.56 14.74
CA ARG A 69 22.39 12.27 14.01
C ARG A 69 22.46 13.79 14.19
N SER A 70 22.84 14.27 15.37
CA SER A 70 23.01 15.72 15.62
C SER A 70 24.11 16.37 14.77
N LEU A 71 25.01 15.57 14.18
CA LEU A 71 26.07 16.01 13.28
C LEU A 71 25.71 15.80 11.80
N GLY A 72 24.49 15.37 11.49
CA GLY A 72 24.05 15.05 10.13
C GLY A 72 24.35 13.61 9.68
N ILE A 73 24.92 12.76 10.56
CA ILE A 73 25.19 11.36 10.26
C ILE A 73 23.89 10.56 10.24
N THR A 74 23.71 9.70 9.25
CA THR A 74 22.58 8.76 9.21
C THR A 74 22.77 7.68 10.28
N GLY A 75 22.07 7.82 11.41
CA GLY A 75 22.14 6.85 12.50
C GLY A 75 21.10 5.73 12.38
N ILE A 76 21.55 4.47 12.43
CA ILE A 76 20.74 3.26 12.51
C ILE A 76 20.90 2.69 13.93
N LEU A 77 19.80 2.64 14.69
CA LEU A 77 19.78 1.96 15.98
C LEU A 77 19.69 0.46 15.74
N TYR A 78 20.77 -0.26 16.05
CA TYR A 78 20.86 -1.69 15.88
C TYR A 78 19.76 -2.40 16.68
N LYS A 79 19.09 -3.36 16.06
CA LYS A 79 18.13 -4.27 16.69
C LYS A 79 18.57 -5.71 16.48
N ASP A 80 18.73 -6.07 15.21
CA ASP A 80 19.25 -7.33 14.73
C ASP A 80 19.88 -7.14 13.33
N LEU A 81 20.47 -8.21 12.79
CA LEU A 81 21.12 -8.17 11.48
C LEU A 81 20.15 -7.92 10.33
N ASP A 82 18.93 -8.46 10.39
CA ASP A 82 17.94 -8.31 9.33
C ASP A 82 17.43 -6.86 9.27
N PHE A 83 17.22 -6.22 10.43
CA PHE A 83 16.86 -4.81 10.53
C PHE A 83 17.94 -3.90 9.93
N VAL A 84 19.22 -4.15 10.20
CA VAL A 84 20.33 -3.37 9.62
C VAL A 84 20.42 -3.63 8.11
N ALA A 85 20.36 -4.88 7.68
CA ALA A 85 20.39 -5.22 6.25
C ALA A 85 19.25 -4.55 5.49
N LYS A 86 18.02 -4.63 6.01
CA LYS A 86 16.84 -3.93 5.49
C LYS A 86 17.07 -2.42 5.41
N SER A 87 17.55 -1.81 6.49
CA SER A 87 17.80 -0.36 6.55
C SER A 87 18.83 0.07 5.50
N LEU A 88 19.92 -0.69 5.33
CA LEU A 88 20.93 -0.42 4.31
C LEU A 88 20.38 -0.61 2.89
N CYS A 89 19.60 -1.67 2.65
CA CYS A 89 18.93 -1.86 1.36
C CYS A 89 18.00 -0.69 1.00
N ASN A 90 17.29 -0.13 1.98
CA ASN A 90 16.37 1.00 1.75
C ASN A 90 17.11 2.33 1.58
N LEU A 91 18.32 2.48 2.14
CA LEU A 91 19.15 3.68 1.95
C LEU A 91 19.84 3.71 0.58
N PHE A 92 20.22 2.55 0.04
CA PHE A 92 21.03 2.47 -1.18
C PHE A 92 20.29 1.93 -2.41
N GLY A 93 19.19 1.20 -2.22
CA GLY A 93 18.44 0.58 -3.29
C GLY A 93 17.33 1.48 -3.83
N ASP A 94 17.06 1.38 -5.13
CA ASP A 94 15.84 1.96 -5.71
C ASP A 94 14.61 1.15 -5.29
N SER A 95 13.69 1.78 -4.57
CA SER A 95 12.54 1.13 -3.95
C SER A 95 11.60 0.51 -4.98
N VAL A 96 11.38 1.18 -6.11
CA VAL A 96 10.54 0.70 -7.21
C VAL A 96 11.15 -0.52 -7.89
N SER A 97 12.44 -0.47 -8.23
CA SER A 97 13.14 -1.56 -8.93
C SER A 97 13.17 -2.83 -8.07
N ARG A 98 13.49 -2.69 -6.77
CA ARG A 98 13.46 -3.82 -5.83
C ARG A 98 12.07 -4.41 -5.66
N GLY A 99 11.03 -3.55 -5.67
CA GLY A 99 9.64 -3.99 -5.65
C GLY A 99 9.27 -4.78 -6.90
N LEU A 100 9.67 -4.32 -8.08
CA LEU A 100 9.45 -5.04 -9.34
C LEU A 100 10.17 -6.39 -9.35
N ASP A 101 11.42 -6.45 -8.89
CA ASP A 101 12.18 -7.70 -8.78
C ASP A 101 11.49 -8.72 -7.85
N PHE A 102 10.84 -8.23 -6.78
CA PHE A 102 9.98 -9.07 -5.94
C PHE A 102 8.78 -9.59 -6.72
N MET A 103 8.05 -8.71 -7.41
CA MET A 103 6.86 -9.09 -8.18
C MET A 103 7.20 -10.14 -9.26
N GLU A 104 8.32 -9.99 -9.97
CA GLU A 104 8.75 -10.93 -10.99
C GLU A 104 9.14 -12.30 -10.41
N ARG A 105 9.90 -12.34 -9.31
CA ARG A 105 10.26 -13.60 -8.64
C ARG A 105 9.06 -14.37 -8.11
N HIS A 106 7.97 -13.66 -7.79
CA HIS A 106 6.74 -14.23 -7.27
C HIS A 106 5.59 -14.23 -8.30
N ALA A 107 5.89 -14.03 -9.58
CA ALA A 107 4.90 -13.90 -10.63
C ALA A 107 3.92 -15.08 -10.62
N ARG A 108 2.62 -14.76 -10.70
CA ARG A 108 1.49 -15.70 -10.68
C ARG A 108 1.31 -16.48 -9.38
N ASN A 109 2.05 -16.14 -8.33
CA ASN A 109 2.00 -16.79 -7.02
C ASN A 109 1.74 -15.80 -5.87
N HIS A 110 1.02 -14.71 -6.16
CA HIS A 110 0.61 -13.72 -5.17
C HIS A 110 -0.63 -14.20 -4.41
N LEU A 111 -0.51 -15.25 -3.61
CA LEU A 111 -1.65 -15.82 -2.87
C LEU A 111 -2.05 -14.92 -1.70
N SER A 112 -3.36 -14.90 -1.43
CA SER A 112 -3.91 -14.27 -0.23
C SER A 112 -3.81 -15.23 0.96
N TYR A 113 -3.75 -14.69 2.17
CA TYR A 113 -3.66 -15.48 3.40
C TYR A 113 -4.39 -14.80 4.55
N THR A 114 -4.89 -15.59 5.50
CA THR A 114 -5.58 -15.06 6.68
C THR A 114 -4.64 -14.79 7.85
N ASN A 115 -5.09 -14.03 8.84
CA ASN A 115 -4.45 -13.94 10.16
C ASN A 115 -4.52 -15.24 10.99
N THR A 116 -5.10 -16.31 10.43
CA THR A 116 -5.11 -17.66 10.99
C THR A 116 -4.37 -18.65 10.09
N ASP A 117 -3.45 -18.16 9.25
CA ASP A 117 -2.55 -18.92 8.39
C ASP A 117 -3.24 -19.80 7.34
N VAL A 118 -4.47 -19.46 6.94
CA VAL A 118 -5.19 -20.15 5.85
C VAL A 118 -4.88 -19.45 4.53
N ILE A 119 -4.45 -20.22 3.53
CA ILE A 119 -4.19 -19.72 2.17
C ILE A 119 -5.48 -19.63 1.37
N LEU A 120 -5.64 -18.53 0.62
CA LEU A 120 -6.77 -18.27 -0.25
C LEU A 120 -6.30 -18.10 -1.71
N HIS A 121 -7.01 -18.79 -2.59
CA HIS A 121 -6.96 -18.54 -4.03
C HIS A 121 -8.14 -17.64 -4.41
N GLU A 122 -7.87 -16.37 -4.70
CA GLU A 122 -8.89 -15.37 -5.00
C GLU A 122 -8.52 -14.50 -6.20
N ASN A 123 -9.52 -13.90 -6.84
CA ASN A 123 -9.37 -13.14 -8.08
C ASN A 123 -9.17 -11.64 -7.83
N PHE A 124 -9.71 -11.12 -6.73
CA PHE A 124 -9.83 -9.70 -6.49
C PHE A 124 -8.48 -9.00 -6.34
N ALA A 125 -7.58 -9.50 -5.49
CA ALA A 125 -6.25 -8.92 -5.33
C ALA A 125 -5.43 -9.06 -6.62
N GLN A 126 -5.65 -10.13 -7.39
CA GLN A 126 -4.99 -10.34 -8.68
C GLN A 126 -5.40 -9.27 -9.70
N LEU A 127 -6.67 -8.88 -9.73
CA LEU A 127 -7.18 -7.83 -10.59
C LEU A 127 -6.60 -6.46 -10.19
N LEU A 128 -6.50 -6.19 -8.89
CA LEU A 128 -5.86 -4.95 -8.42
C LEU A 128 -4.36 -4.88 -8.69
N ILE A 129 -3.63 -6.00 -8.58
CA ILE A 129 -2.22 -6.07 -8.99
C ILE A 129 -2.10 -5.80 -10.50
N LEU A 130 -3.00 -6.37 -11.30
CA LEU A 130 -3.02 -6.15 -12.76
C LEU A 130 -3.21 -4.68 -13.10
N GLU A 131 -4.16 -4.00 -12.45
CA GLU A 131 -4.40 -2.59 -12.69
C GLU A 131 -3.25 -1.71 -12.19
N ALA A 132 -2.69 -1.99 -11.01
CA ALA A 132 -1.64 -1.17 -10.43
C ALA A 132 -0.31 -1.23 -11.22
N LEU A 133 -0.02 -2.35 -11.87
CA LEU A 133 1.27 -2.58 -12.56
C LEU A 133 1.15 -2.81 -14.07
N GLU A 134 -0.07 -2.87 -14.60
CA GLU A 134 -0.39 -3.08 -16.01
C GLU A 134 0.33 -4.27 -16.64
N ASN A 135 0.61 -5.31 -15.86
CA ASN A 135 1.42 -6.45 -16.28
C ASN A 135 0.72 -7.79 -16.03
N ARG A 136 0.08 -8.32 -17.08
CA ARG A 136 -0.65 -9.59 -17.06
C ARG A 136 0.20 -10.80 -16.67
N ARG A 137 1.53 -10.75 -16.86
CA ARG A 137 2.44 -11.85 -16.53
C ARG A 137 2.59 -12.07 -15.03
N LEU A 138 2.35 -11.04 -14.22
CA LEU A 138 2.48 -11.09 -12.76
C LEU A 138 1.32 -11.81 -12.07
N VAL A 139 0.15 -11.92 -12.72
CA VAL A 139 -1.09 -12.30 -12.03
C VAL A 139 -1.70 -13.59 -12.58
N LYS A 140 -2.47 -14.26 -11.72
CA LYS A 140 -3.28 -15.41 -12.11
C LYS A 140 -4.68 -15.26 -11.52
N TYR A 141 -5.63 -14.88 -12.37
CA TYR A 141 -7.07 -14.87 -12.06
C TYR A 141 -7.82 -15.80 -13.04
N HIS A 142 -9.04 -16.22 -12.67
CA HIS A 142 -9.95 -16.98 -13.52
C HIS A 142 -10.68 -16.05 -14.49
N SER A 143 -10.68 -16.40 -15.78
CA SER A 143 -11.54 -15.71 -16.74
C SER A 143 -12.98 -16.18 -16.55
N PHE A 144 -13.90 -15.22 -16.52
CA PHE A 144 -15.33 -15.43 -16.35
C PHE A 144 -16.07 -14.97 -17.61
N PRO A 145 -17.08 -15.73 -18.07
CA PRO A 145 -17.84 -15.35 -19.26
C PRO A 145 -18.80 -14.18 -19.04
N ARG A 146 -19.20 -13.90 -17.79
CA ARG A 146 -20.16 -12.84 -17.42
C ARG A 146 -19.87 -12.22 -16.06
N ILE A 147 -20.16 -12.96 -15.00
CA ILE A 147 -20.05 -12.52 -13.60
C ILE A 147 -18.87 -13.21 -12.92
N ALA A 148 -18.16 -12.48 -12.08
CA ALA A 148 -16.96 -12.95 -11.42
C ALA A 148 -17.23 -13.32 -9.95
N ASN A 149 -16.39 -14.21 -9.43
CA ASN A 149 -16.42 -14.63 -8.04
C ASN A 149 -15.12 -14.19 -7.35
N PHE A 150 -15.20 -13.77 -6.09
CA PHE A 150 -14.02 -13.54 -5.27
C PHE A 150 -13.06 -14.74 -5.28
N PHE A 151 -13.53 -15.98 -5.10
CA PHE A 151 -12.69 -17.17 -5.02
C PHE A 151 -12.38 -17.80 -6.39
N GLN A 152 -11.20 -18.39 -6.50
CA GLN A 152 -10.80 -19.28 -7.60
C GLN A 152 -11.20 -20.73 -7.28
N GLY A 153 -12.49 -20.99 -7.14
CA GLY A 153 -13.02 -22.32 -6.77
C GLY A 153 -13.98 -22.24 -5.58
N GLU A 154 -13.88 -23.21 -4.67
CA GLU A 154 -14.74 -23.26 -3.49
C GLU A 154 -14.42 -22.15 -2.49
N GLY A 155 -15.45 -21.71 -1.77
CA GLY A 155 -15.30 -20.73 -0.71
C GLY A 155 -14.45 -21.27 0.44
N THR A 156 -13.41 -20.54 0.80
CA THR A 156 -12.56 -20.88 1.96
C THR A 156 -13.08 -20.17 3.22
N LEU A 157 -13.15 -20.85 4.37
CA LEU A 157 -13.68 -20.32 5.65
C LEU A 157 -15.08 -19.69 5.53
N THR A 158 -15.90 -20.18 4.60
CA THR A 158 -17.25 -19.70 4.31
C THR A 158 -18.11 -20.85 3.78
N THR A 159 -19.29 -20.54 3.26
CA THR A 159 -20.17 -21.52 2.62
C THR A 159 -19.48 -22.17 1.42
N SER A 160 -19.59 -23.51 1.27
CA SER A 160 -18.98 -24.26 0.17
C SER A 160 -19.35 -23.74 -1.22
N LYS A 161 -20.63 -23.37 -1.41
CA LYS A 161 -21.10 -22.60 -2.57
C LYS A 161 -21.11 -21.11 -2.22
N PHE A 162 -20.01 -20.43 -2.53
CA PHE A 162 -19.91 -18.98 -2.38
C PHE A 162 -20.40 -18.28 -3.67
N PRO A 163 -21.36 -17.36 -3.60
CA PRO A 163 -21.94 -16.75 -4.79
C PRO A 163 -20.98 -15.77 -5.46
N CYS A 164 -21.18 -15.53 -6.76
CA CYS A 164 -20.58 -14.38 -7.44
C CYS A 164 -21.09 -13.08 -6.81
N ASP A 165 -20.23 -12.06 -6.84
CA ASP A 165 -20.47 -10.79 -6.17
C ASP A 165 -20.31 -9.63 -7.14
N LEU A 166 -21.05 -8.55 -6.88
CA LEU A 166 -21.05 -7.36 -7.69
C LEU A 166 -19.70 -6.64 -7.59
N ASP A 167 -18.98 -6.80 -6.49
CA ASP A 167 -17.69 -6.17 -6.22
C ASP A 167 -16.58 -6.67 -7.16
N THR A 168 -16.30 -7.98 -7.12
CA THR A 168 -15.33 -8.64 -7.99
C THR A 168 -15.76 -8.55 -9.45
N THR A 169 -17.06 -8.64 -9.73
CA THR A 169 -17.59 -8.50 -11.10
C THR A 169 -17.32 -7.10 -11.64
N SER A 170 -17.63 -6.05 -10.88
CA SER A 170 -17.37 -4.67 -11.31
C SER A 170 -15.90 -4.40 -11.54
N LEU A 171 -15.03 -4.94 -10.67
CA LEU A 171 -13.59 -4.83 -10.81
C LEU A 171 -13.09 -5.55 -12.07
N TYR A 172 -13.52 -6.80 -12.27
CA TYR A 172 -13.16 -7.63 -13.42
C TYR A 172 -13.55 -6.99 -14.75
N LEU A 173 -14.79 -6.51 -14.85
CA LEU A 173 -15.33 -5.89 -16.07
C LEU A 173 -14.77 -4.47 -16.32
N SER A 174 -14.22 -3.82 -15.30
CA SER A 174 -13.57 -2.50 -15.44
C SER A 174 -12.10 -2.58 -15.87
N ILE A 175 -11.41 -3.68 -15.52
CA ILE A 175 -9.95 -3.83 -15.71
C ILE A 175 -9.62 -4.72 -16.90
N THR A 176 -10.40 -5.77 -17.13
CA THR A 176 -10.10 -6.78 -18.15
C THR A 176 -10.86 -6.52 -19.45
N HIS A 177 -10.36 -7.10 -20.55
CA HIS A 177 -11.02 -7.08 -21.86
C HIS A 177 -11.50 -8.49 -22.26
N ASP A 178 -11.73 -9.34 -21.26
CA ASP A 178 -12.05 -10.76 -21.43
C ASP A 178 -13.52 -10.98 -21.82
N VAL A 179 -14.36 -9.94 -21.66
CA VAL A 179 -15.81 -9.97 -21.89
C VAL A 179 -16.20 -8.89 -22.89
N ASP A 180 -17.07 -9.21 -23.85
CA ASP A 180 -17.52 -8.27 -24.87
C ASP A 180 -18.48 -7.21 -24.30
N ALA A 181 -18.53 -6.04 -24.95
CA ALA A 181 -19.31 -4.90 -24.48
C ALA A 181 -20.82 -5.18 -24.35
N LYS A 182 -21.40 -6.03 -25.19
CA LYS A 182 -22.82 -6.39 -25.10
C LYS A 182 -23.08 -7.20 -23.83
N THR A 183 -22.18 -8.14 -23.54
CA THR A 183 -22.24 -8.93 -22.31
C THR A 183 -22.02 -8.08 -21.06
N VAL A 184 -21.06 -7.14 -21.08
CA VAL A 184 -20.86 -6.16 -19.98
C VAL A 184 -22.14 -5.38 -19.70
N ASN A 185 -22.75 -4.78 -20.74
CA ASN A 185 -23.98 -4.00 -20.59
C ASN A 185 -25.13 -4.84 -20.02
N SER A 186 -25.26 -6.08 -20.48
CA SER A 186 -26.28 -6.99 -19.95
C SER A 186 -26.04 -7.38 -18.49
N VAL A 187 -24.79 -7.48 -18.03
CA VAL A 187 -24.48 -7.70 -16.60
C VAL A 187 -24.82 -6.46 -15.78
N MET A 188 -24.57 -5.27 -16.30
CA MET A 188 -24.96 -4.01 -15.64
C MET A 188 -26.47 -3.90 -15.48
N ASP A 189 -27.25 -4.31 -16.49
CA ASP A 189 -28.71 -4.37 -16.37
C ASP A 189 -29.14 -5.33 -15.25
N ASP A 190 -28.49 -6.49 -15.14
CA ASP A 190 -28.73 -7.43 -14.04
C ASP A 190 -28.41 -6.79 -12.68
N MET A 191 -27.27 -6.08 -12.55
CA MET A 191 -26.84 -5.42 -11.31
C MET A 191 -27.90 -4.45 -10.77
N LEU A 192 -28.57 -3.68 -11.64
CA LEU A 192 -29.64 -2.76 -11.25
C LEU A 192 -30.85 -3.48 -10.63
N THR A 193 -31.00 -4.77 -10.86
CA THR A 193 -32.05 -5.56 -10.21
C THR A 193 -31.67 -5.95 -8.78
N TYR A 194 -30.40 -5.98 -8.41
CA TYR A 194 -29.90 -6.34 -7.07
C TYR A 194 -29.75 -5.11 -6.19
N ARG A 195 -30.90 -4.53 -5.82
CA ARG A 195 -31.02 -3.43 -4.88
C ARG A 195 -31.91 -3.83 -3.70
N ASN A 196 -31.61 -3.31 -2.52
CA ASN A 196 -32.44 -3.50 -1.33
C ASN A 196 -33.68 -2.58 -1.37
N SER A 197 -34.47 -2.58 -0.29
CA SER A 197 -35.68 -1.74 -0.16
C SER A 197 -35.40 -0.23 -0.17
N ASP A 198 -34.16 0.17 0.09
CA ASP A 198 -33.72 1.57 0.13
C ASP A 198 -33.09 1.99 -1.22
N GLY A 199 -33.18 1.15 -2.26
CA GLY A 199 -32.57 1.42 -3.56
C GLY A 199 -31.04 1.23 -3.62
N ILE A 200 -30.42 0.74 -2.55
CA ILE A 200 -28.97 0.56 -2.45
C ILE A 200 -28.56 -0.77 -3.07
N ILE A 201 -27.54 -0.73 -3.94
CA ILE A 201 -26.96 -1.92 -4.57
C ILE A 201 -26.43 -2.92 -3.52
N GLU A 202 -26.78 -4.19 -3.70
CA GLU A 202 -26.37 -5.29 -2.83
C GLU A 202 -25.04 -5.93 -3.29
N VAL A 203 -24.41 -6.68 -2.39
CA VAL A 203 -23.08 -7.24 -2.61
C VAL A 203 -23.08 -8.47 -3.52
N TYR A 204 -24.11 -9.31 -3.43
CA TYR A 204 -24.12 -10.62 -4.08
C TYR A 204 -25.14 -10.72 -5.20
N PHE A 205 -24.83 -11.48 -6.24
CA PHE A 205 -25.83 -12.02 -7.18
C PHE A 205 -26.63 -13.17 -6.51
N ASP A 206 -27.14 -12.93 -5.30
CA ASP A 206 -27.87 -13.89 -4.47
C ASP A 206 -28.89 -13.15 -3.60
N ARG A 207 -30.18 -13.27 -3.98
CA ARG A 207 -31.32 -12.64 -3.30
C ARG A 207 -31.48 -13.09 -1.84
N PHE A 208 -30.90 -14.24 -1.46
CA PHE A 208 -30.97 -14.76 -0.10
C PHE A 208 -29.83 -14.24 0.79
N ARG A 209 -28.93 -13.40 0.24
CA ARG A 209 -27.85 -12.73 0.98
C ARG A 209 -27.91 -11.21 0.80
N PRO A 210 -28.99 -10.55 1.29
CA PRO A 210 -29.18 -9.10 1.14
C PRO A 210 -28.18 -8.34 2.02
N ARG A 211 -26.99 -8.10 1.49
CA ARG A 211 -25.89 -7.40 2.17
C ARG A 211 -25.54 -6.17 1.36
N THR A 212 -25.26 -5.08 2.02
CA THR A 212 -24.71 -3.85 1.44
C THR A 212 -23.33 -3.58 2.02
N ASP A 213 -22.47 -2.95 1.23
CA ASP A 213 -21.16 -2.46 1.67
C ASP A 213 -20.77 -1.29 0.75
N PRO A 214 -20.35 -0.13 1.30
CA PRO A 214 -20.15 1.06 0.49
C PRO A 214 -18.97 0.94 -0.47
N VAL A 215 -17.98 0.08 -0.19
CA VAL A 215 -16.88 -0.17 -1.15
C VAL A 215 -17.40 -0.91 -2.38
N VAL A 216 -18.29 -1.88 -2.18
CA VAL A 216 -18.91 -2.63 -3.28
C VAL A 216 -19.75 -1.70 -4.14
N CYS A 217 -20.53 -0.82 -3.51
CA CYS A 217 -21.28 0.22 -4.21
C CYS A 217 -20.37 1.13 -5.03
N VAL A 218 -19.23 1.57 -4.48
CA VAL A 218 -18.24 2.38 -5.21
C VAL A 218 -17.68 1.65 -6.43
N ASN A 219 -17.38 0.35 -6.32
CA ASN A 219 -16.91 -0.44 -7.46
C ASN A 219 -17.97 -0.58 -8.55
N VAL A 220 -19.24 -0.79 -8.18
CA VAL A 220 -20.36 -0.80 -9.12
C VAL A 220 -20.49 0.56 -9.81
N LEU A 221 -20.53 1.66 -9.05
CA LEU A 221 -20.58 3.01 -9.62
C LEU A 221 -19.38 3.29 -10.55
N THR A 222 -18.18 2.82 -10.19
CA THR A 222 -16.98 2.97 -11.04
C THR A 222 -17.14 2.24 -12.38
N LEU A 223 -17.74 1.04 -12.40
CA LEU A 223 -18.05 0.33 -13.64
C LEU A 223 -19.05 1.14 -14.49
N PHE A 224 -20.13 1.62 -13.87
CA PHE A 224 -21.15 2.40 -14.58
C PHE A 224 -20.60 3.70 -15.17
N CYS A 225 -19.74 4.42 -14.44
CA CYS A 225 -19.01 5.57 -14.96
C CYS A 225 -18.10 5.19 -16.13
N THR A 226 -17.35 4.09 -16.01
CA THR A 226 -16.42 3.62 -17.05
C THR A 226 -17.15 3.25 -18.35
N GLN A 227 -18.36 2.72 -18.26
CA GLN A 227 -19.19 2.33 -19.40
C GLN A 227 -20.13 3.45 -19.89
N GLY A 228 -20.03 4.66 -19.33
CA GLY A 228 -20.84 5.82 -19.73
C GLY A 228 -22.33 5.68 -19.40
N ARG A 229 -22.67 4.99 -18.31
CA ARG A 229 -24.05 4.73 -17.84
C ARG A 229 -24.32 5.25 -16.42
N SER A 230 -23.53 6.22 -15.96
CA SER A 230 -23.67 6.75 -14.59
C SER A 230 -24.92 7.61 -14.35
N ASP A 231 -25.69 7.89 -15.39
CA ASP A 231 -26.94 8.65 -15.38
C ASP A 231 -28.19 7.78 -15.21
N ASP A 232 -28.03 6.47 -15.01
CA ASP A 232 -29.14 5.57 -14.72
C ASP A 232 -29.79 5.93 -13.37
N LEU A 233 -31.06 6.34 -13.40
CA LEU A 233 -31.82 6.80 -12.23
C LEU A 233 -31.89 5.73 -11.13
N ALA A 234 -31.75 4.45 -11.48
CA ALA A 234 -31.73 3.37 -10.50
C ALA A 234 -30.52 3.42 -9.54
N LEU A 235 -29.51 4.25 -9.83
CA LEU A 235 -28.31 4.42 -9.02
C LEU A 235 -28.37 5.61 -8.04
N GLU A 236 -29.37 6.49 -8.12
CA GLU A 236 -29.42 7.73 -7.33
C GLU A 236 -29.28 7.47 -5.83
N ASP A 237 -30.06 6.54 -5.27
CA ASP A 237 -30.00 6.18 -3.85
C ASP A 237 -28.62 5.62 -3.44
N THR A 238 -27.98 4.86 -4.34
CA THR A 238 -26.63 4.32 -4.09
C THR A 238 -25.58 5.43 -4.12
N ILE A 239 -25.69 6.39 -5.04
CA ILE A 239 -24.80 7.55 -5.13
C ILE A 239 -24.94 8.41 -3.88
N ASP A 240 -26.17 8.68 -3.44
CA ASP A 240 -26.46 9.45 -2.24
C ASP A 240 -25.89 8.79 -0.99
N TRP A 241 -26.08 7.47 -0.85
CA TRP A 241 -25.53 6.73 0.28
C TRP A 241 -23.99 6.73 0.31
N VAL A 242 -23.32 6.54 -0.84
CA VAL A 242 -21.85 6.63 -0.91
C VAL A 242 -21.36 8.03 -0.56
N TRP A 243 -22.09 9.08 -0.98
CA TRP A 243 -21.79 10.46 -0.60
C TRP A 243 -21.94 10.66 0.91
N ASP A 244 -23.02 10.16 1.52
CA ASP A 244 -23.25 10.26 2.96
C ASP A 244 -22.20 9.51 3.77
N VAL A 245 -21.75 8.35 3.31
CA VAL A 245 -20.64 7.59 3.95
C VAL A 245 -19.37 8.43 3.98
N LEU A 246 -19.04 9.10 2.87
CA LEU A 246 -17.88 9.98 2.77
C LEU A 246 -18.02 11.25 3.61
N TYR A 247 -19.19 11.89 3.54
CA TYR A 247 -19.50 13.15 4.22
C TYR A 247 -19.46 12.96 5.75
N ASN A 248 -20.10 11.91 6.25
CA ASN A 248 -20.22 11.61 7.67
C ASN A 248 -19.06 10.79 8.25
N ARG A 249 -18.05 10.44 7.44
CA ARG A 249 -16.92 9.57 7.85
C ARG A 249 -17.35 8.19 8.35
N ALA A 250 -18.44 7.64 7.81
CA ALA A 250 -18.98 6.36 8.26
C ALA A 250 -18.02 5.18 8.01
N TYR A 251 -17.02 5.36 7.15
CA TYR A 251 -16.00 4.36 6.80
C TYR A 251 -14.80 4.29 7.76
N ILE A 252 -14.74 5.13 8.81
CA ILE A 252 -13.52 5.34 9.60
C ILE A 252 -12.98 4.07 10.30
N GLU A 253 -13.85 3.10 10.60
CA GLU A 253 -13.52 1.79 11.20
C GLU A 253 -13.39 0.66 10.15
N GLY A 254 -13.28 1.02 8.87
CA GLY A 254 -13.47 0.11 7.75
C GLY A 254 -14.96 -0.18 7.51
N THR A 255 -15.26 -1.23 6.75
CA THR A 255 -16.64 -1.61 6.37
C THR A 255 -16.95 -3.03 6.81
N ARG A 256 -17.97 -3.69 6.24
CA ARG A 256 -18.26 -5.08 6.59
C ARG A 256 -17.17 -6.02 6.08
N TYR A 257 -16.67 -5.78 4.87
CA TYR A 257 -15.71 -6.65 4.20
C TYR A 257 -14.30 -6.06 4.09
N TYR A 258 -14.12 -4.77 4.34
CA TYR A 258 -12.82 -4.11 4.28
C TYR A 258 -12.31 -3.73 5.66
N ALA A 259 -11.03 -4.01 5.90
CA ALA A 259 -10.44 -3.92 7.23
C ALA A 259 -10.12 -2.49 7.67
N THR A 260 -9.81 -1.59 6.73
CA THR A 260 -9.33 -0.24 7.03
C THR A 260 -10.11 0.85 6.27
N PRO A 261 -10.15 2.09 6.79
CA PRO A 261 -10.79 3.22 6.12
C PRO A 261 -10.18 3.56 4.76
N GLU A 262 -8.88 3.30 4.59
CA GLU A 262 -8.17 3.59 3.34
C GLU A 262 -8.70 2.79 2.17
N ALA A 263 -9.29 1.62 2.38
CA ALA A 263 -9.93 0.86 1.30
C ALA A 263 -11.06 1.67 0.65
N PHE A 264 -11.96 2.26 1.45
CA PHE A 264 -13.05 3.09 0.92
C PHE A 264 -12.52 4.30 0.15
N LEU A 265 -11.54 5.02 0.70
CA LEU A 265 -10.94 6.18 0.03
C LEU A 265 -10.20 5.78 -1.26
N PHE A 266 -9.48 4.65 -1.25
CA PHE A 266 -8.81 4.13 -2.44
C PHE A 266 -9.80 3.77 -3.54
N PHE A 267 -10.88 3.04 -3.23
CA PHE A 267 -11.88 2.70 -4.25
C PHE A 267 -12.60 3.94 -4.75
N LEU A 268 -12.88 4.89 -3.87
CA LEU A 268 -13.46 6.16 -4.27
C LEU A 268 -12.53 6.96 -5.19
N SER A 269 -11.20 6.83 -5.05
CA SER A 269 -10.25 7.43 -6.00
C SER A 269 -10.47 6.93 -7.44
N ARG A 270 -10.80 5.64 -7.62
CA ARG A 270 -11.11 5.06 -8.93
C ARG A 270 -12.39 5.63 -9.51
N PHE A 271 -13.42 5.76 -8.67
CA PHE A 271 -14.69 6.38 -9.05
C PHE A 271 -14.47 7.84 -9.48
N ILE A 272 -13.76 8.64 -8.68
CA ILE A 272 -13.45 10.05 -8.94
C ILE A 272 -12.73 10.24 -10.27
N GLN A 273 -11.83 9.33 -10.64
CA GLN A 273 -11.11 9.39 -11.92
C GLN A 273 -11.98 9.08 -13.14
N ARG A 274 -13.16 8.49 -12.97
CA ARG A 274 -14.03 8.03 -14.06
C ARG A 274 -15.38 8.72 -14.10
N CYS A 275 -15.80 9.36 -13.01
CA CYS A 275 -17.13 9.95 -12.92
C CYS A 275 -17.28 11.20 -13.80
N PRO A 276 -18.48 11.46 -14.36
CA PRO A 276 -18.75 12.66 -15.14
C PRO A 276 -18.64 13.93 -14.28
N PRO A 277 -18.50 15.12 -14.91
CA PRO A 277 -18.34 16.39 -14.19
C PRO A 277 -19.38 16.65 -13.10
N SER A 278 -20.65 16.31 -13.32
CA SER A 278 -21.73 16.50 -12.34
C SER A 278 -21.49 15.75 -11.02
N LEU A 279 -21.04 14.50 -11.09
CA LEU A 279 -20.69 13.71 -9.91
C LEU A 279 -19.34 14.14 -9.34
N LEU A 280 -18.39 14.50 -10.20
CA LEU A 280 -17.09 14.99 -9.76
C LEU A 280 -17.22 16.25 -8.90
N ASP A 281 -17.98 17.24 -9.36
CA ASP A 281 -18.21 18.50 -8.64
C ASP A 281 -18.87 18.27 -7.27
N ARG A 282 -19.73 17.25 -7.16
CA ARG A 282 -20.40 16.86 -5.91
C ARG A 282 -19.44 16.20 -4.90
N PHE A 283 -18.57 15.30 -5.36
CA PHE A 283 -17.74 14.49 -4.46
C PHE A 283 -16.36 15.09 -4.19
N LEU A 284 -15.75 15.75 -5.18
CA LEU A 284 -14.35 16.17 -5.13
C LEU A 284 -14.02 17.07 -3.92
N PRO A 285 -14.85 18.07 -3.53
CA PRO A 285 -14.53 18.93 -2.39
C PRO A 285 -14.41 18.15 -1.08
N ILE A 286 -15.41 17.31 -0.79
CA ILE A 286 -15.47 16.53 0.44
C ILE A 286 -14.44 15.39 0.44
N TYR A 287 -14.23 14.74 -0.70
CA TYR A 287 -13.21 13.71 -0.87
C TYR A 287 -11.81 14.25 -0.61
N THR A 288 -11.46 15.39 -1.23
CA THR A 288 -10.16 16.05 -1.02
C THR A 288 -9.97 16.44 0.44
N GLN A 289 -11.02 16.89 1.12
CA GLN A 289 -10.97 17.19 2.54
C GLN A 289 -10.67 15.94 3.37
N ARG A 290 -11.36 14.82 3.13
CA ARG A 290 -11.13 13.55 3.83
C ARG A 290 -9.70 13.01 3.62
N LEU A 291 -9.17 13.13 2.40
CA LEU A 291 -7.80 12.74 2.13
C LEU A 291 -6.79 13.55 2.94
N ARG A 292 -6.93 14.89 2.97
CA ARG A 292 -6.06 15.76 3.78
C ARG A 292 -6.13 15.44 5.27
N GLU A 293 -7.30 15.09 5.80
CA GLU A 293 -7.46 14.66 7.19
C GLU A 293 -6.71 13.35 7.48
N SER A 294 -6.62 12.46 6.50
CA SER A 294 -6.01 11.13 6.67
C SER A 294 -4.48 11.12 6.62
N ILE A 295 -3.84 12.12 6.01
CA ILE A 295 -2.38 12.19 5.83
C ILE A 295 -1.68 12.05 7.18
N GLY A 296 -0.71 11.13 7.26
CA GLY A 296 0.07 10.90 8.47
C GLY A 296 -0.65 10.07 9.54
N SER A 297 -1.85 9.55 9.27
CA SER A 297 -2.53 8.58 10.15
C SER A 297 -1.74 7.28 10.27
N LYS A 298 -1.93 6.55 11.38
CA LYS A 298 -1.31 5.23 11.56
C LYS A 298 -1.85 4.26 10.52
N GLY A 299 -0.97 3.42 9.97
CA GLY A 299 -1.34 2.40 8.99
C GLY A 299 -0.20 1.41 8.76
N ASP A 300 -0.56 0.22 8.29
CA ASP A 300 0.39 -0.74 7.72
C ASP A 300 0.82 -0.31 6.30
N ALA A 301 1.71 -1.06 5.64
CA ALA A 301 2.22 -0.66 4.33
C ALA A 301 1.12 -0.52 3.28
N LEU A 302 0.09 -1.37 3.32
CA LEU A 302 -1.03 -1.29 2.38
C LEU A 302 -1.89 -0.04 2.63
N ALA A 303 -2.21 0.26 3.89
CA ALA A 303 -2.95 1.47 4.25
C ALA A 303 -2.20 2.75 3.80
N LEU A 304 -0.89 2.82 4.05
CA LEU A 304 -0.05 3.94 3.56
C LEU A 304 -0.11 4.05 2.03
N ALA A 305 0.06 2.93 1.32
CA ALA A 305 0.06 2.94 -0.14
C ALA A 305 -1.30 3.34 -0.74
N MET A 306 -2.41 2.79 -0.21
CA MET A 306 -3.77 3.15 -0.61
C MET A 306 -4.03 4.65 -0.43
N ARG A 307 -3.63 5.21 0.72
CA ARG A 307 -3.79 6.64 1.01
C ARG A 307 -2.95 7.52 0.09
N ILE A 308 -1.70 7.17 -0.17
CA ILE A 308 -0.83 7.91 -1.10
C ILE A 308 -1.43 7.92 -2.51
N ILE A 309 -1.90 6.76 -3.01
CA ILE A 309 -2.54 6.66 -4.33
C ILE A 309 -3.81 7.53 -4.39
N ALA A 310 -4.65 7.46 -3.35
CA ALA A 310 -5.87 8.24 -3.25
C ALA A 310 -5.60 9.75 -3.19
N CYS A 311 -4.59 10.18 -2.43
CA CYS A 311 -4.10 11.56 -2.40
C CYS A 311 -3.61 12.01 -3.78
N ALA A 312 -2.80 11.18 -4.46
CA ALA A 312 -2.25 11.51 -5.76
C ALA A 312 -3.33 11.66 -6.84
N SER A 313 -4.44 10.94 -6.73
CA SER A 313 -5.56 11.02 -7.68
C SER A 313 -6.20 12.41 -7.77
N VAL A 314 -6.01 13.25 -6.75
CA VAL A 314 -6.51 14.64 -6.68
C VAL A 314 -5.38 15.66 -6.53
N GLY A 315 -4.14 15.26 -6.82
CA GLY A 315 -2.98 16.15 -6.80
C GLY A 315 -2.45 16.51 -5.41
N LEU A 316 -2.75 15.72 -4.37
CA LEU A 316 -2.14 15.87 -3.06
C LEU A 316 -0.84 15.05 -2.99
N ARG A 317 0.29 15.72 -2.76
CA ARG A 317 1.60 15.07 -2.63
C ARG A 317 1.88 14.68 -1.19
N ASP A 318 1.56 13.44 -0.83
CA ASP A 318 1.73 12.87 0.51
C ASP A 318 3.15 12.32 0.74
N GLU A 319 4.08 13.21 1.09
CA GLU A 319 5.47 12.86 1.43
C GLU A 319 5.59 12.20 2.81
N VAL A 320 4.67 12.50 3.72
CA VAL A 320 4.72 12.03 5.11
C VAL A 320 4.55 10.51 5.14
N ASP A 321 3.57 10.00 4.41
CA ASP A 321 3.33 8.57 4.34
C ASP A 321 4.26 7.86 3.37
N LEU A 322 4.75 8.54 2.33
CA LEU A 322 5.79 7.98 1.45
C LEU A 322 7.06 7.64 2.25
N GLU A 323 7.55 8.55 3.09
CA GLU A 323 8.75 8.31 3.90
C GLU A 323 8.58 7.08 4.83
N ARG A 324 7.37 6.91 5.38
CA ARG A 324 7.03 5.77 6.24
C ARG A 324 6.91 4.48 5.43
N LEU A 325 6.34 4.54 4.24
CA LEU A 325 6.19 3.41 3.33
C LEU A 325 7.56 2.90 2.86
N GLU A 326 8.46 3.77 2.43
CA GLU A 326 9.80 3.38 1.95
C GLU A 326 10.63 2.69 3.04
N LYS A 327 10.52 3.15 4.30
CA LYS A 327 11.17 2.50 5.45
C LYS A 327 10.66 1.08 5.73
N ARG A 328 9.45 0.74 5.28
CA ARG A 328 8.84 -0.58 5.50
C ARG A 328 9.25 -1.62 4.47
N GLN A 329 9.88 -1.26 3.35
CA GLN A 329 10.28 -2.22 2.31
C GLN A 329 11.23 -3.28 2.89
N GLU A 330 10.87 -4.55 2.74
CA GLU A 330 11.65 -5.68 3.24
C GLU A 330 12.92 -5.91 2.41
N ARG A 331 13.85 -6.70 2.96
CA ARG A 331 15.13 -7.00 2.32
C ARG A 331 14.96 -7.61 0.93
N ASP A 332 13.98 -8.49 0.76
CA ASP A 332 13.64 -9.11 -0.52
C ASP A 332 12.91 -8.17 -1.50
N GLY A 333 12.72 -6.89 -1.16
CA GLY A 333 12.13 -5.88 -2.03
C GLY A 333 10.61 -5.76 -1.93
N GLY A 334 9.92 -6.71 -1.31
CA GLY A 334 8.47 -6.63 -1.09
C GLY A 334 8.07 -5.80 0.13
N TRP A 335 6.78 -5.57 0.32
CA TRP A 335 6.19 -5.02 1.55
C TRP A 335 5.33 -6.09 2.21
N ALA A 336 5.60 -6.41 3.48
CA ALA A 336 5.02 -7.57 4.15
C ALA A 336 3.58 -7.34 4.69
N ASP A 337 3.34 -6.24 5.40
CA ASP A 337 2.09 -6.01 6.13
C ASP A 337 0.98 -5.43 5.24
N GLY A 338 -0.27 -5.85 5.43
CA GLY A 338 -1.41 -5.29 4.69
C GLY A 338 -2.72 -6.06 4.86
N TRP A 339 -3.46 -5.80 5.94
CA TRP A 339 -4.79 -6.40 6.11
C TRP A 339 -5.80 -5.65 5.25
N PHE A 340 -6.26 -6.29 4.18
CA PHE A 340 -7.13 -5.63 3.21
C PHE A 340 -8.60 -5.92 3.48
N TYR A 341 -8.93 -7.21 3.59
CA TYR A 341 -10.29 -7.68 3.78
C TYR A 341 -10.50 -8.22 5.19
N LYS A 342 -11.78 -8.39 5.54
CA LYS A 342 -12.21 -9.22 6.66
C LYS A 342 -13.46 -10.01 6.30
N TYR A 343 -13.58 -11.22 6.83
CA TYR A 343 -14.83 -11.97 6.74
C TYR A 343 -15.91 -11.27 7.58
N GLY A 344 -17.00 -10.86 6.95
CA GLY A 344 -18.07 -10.11 7.63
C GLY A 344 -18.81 -10.89 8.73
N SER A 345 -18.61 -12.21 8.86
CA SER A 345 -19.18 -13.05 9.92
C SER A 345 -18.23 -13.28 11.09
N SER A 346 -16.95 -13.52 10.82
CA SER A 346 -15.96 -13.92 11.84
C SER A 346 -14.94 -12.84 12.19
N GLY A 347 -14.80 -11.81 11.35
CA GLY A 347 -13.76 -10.79 11.48
C GLY A 347 -12.35 -11.27 11.12
N VAL A 348 -12.20 -12.51 10.64
CA VAL A 348 -10.90 -13.05 10.17
C VAL A 348 -10.37 -12.15 9.06
N LEU A 349 -9.14 -11.65 9.23
CA LEU A 349 -8.49 -10.72 8.30
C LEU A 349 -7.84 -11.49 7.16
N ILE A 350 -7.80 -10.88 5.98
CA ILE A 350 -7.15 -11.42 4.79
C ILE A 350 -6.15 -10.39 4.25
N ALA A 351 -4.92 -10.83 4.00
CA ALA A 351 -3.84 -10.03 3.42
C ALA A 351 -3.36 -10.65 2.10
N ASN A 352 -2.73 -9.82 1.26
CA ASN A 352 -2.03 -10.26 0.05
C ASN A 352 -0.73 -9.48 -0.11
N ARG A 353 0.41 -10.14 0.07
CA ARG A 353 1.73 -9.49 0.03
C ARG A 353 2.07 -8.94 -1.36
N GLY A 354 1.62 -9.61 -2.41
CA GLY A 354 1.78 -9.15 -3.79
C GLY A 354 0.99 -7.87 -4.04
N LEU A 355 -0.23 -7.77 -3.51
CA LEU A 355 -1.05 -6.57 -3.58
C LEU A 355 -0.41 -5.40 -2.85
N THR A 356 0.02 -5.60 -1.59
CA THR A 356 0.73 -4.58 -0.83
C THR A 356 1.95 -4.06 -1.60
N THR A 357 2.72 -4.96 -2.19
CA THR A 357 3.91 -4.60 -2.95
C THR A 357 3.56 -3.84 -4.24
N ALA A 358 2.55 -4.29 -4.99
CA ALA A 358 2.07 -3.61 -6.19
C ALA A 358 1.59 -2.18 -5.89
N PHE A 359 0.83 -2.02 -4.80
CA PHE A 359 0.33 -0.72 -4.38
C PHE A 359 1.46 0.18 -3.89
N ALA A 360 2.44 -0.36 -3.14
CA ALA A 360 3.59 0.42 -2.72
C ALA A 360 4.40 0.95 -3.92
N ILE A 361 4.63 0.11 -4.94
CA ILE A 361 5.28 0.52 -6.19
C ILE A 361 4.50 1.65 -6.87
N ASN A 362 3.17 1.49 -6.99
CA ASN A 362 2.31 2.49 -7.61
C ASN A 362 2.34 3.82 -6.83
N ALA A 363 2.18 3.77 -5.50
CA ALA A 363 2.24 4.92 -4.62
C ALA A 363 3.54 5.73 -4.78
N ILE A 364 4.70 5.06 -4.77
CA ILE A 364 6.01 5.70 -4.94
C ILE A 364 6.11 6.37 -6.32
N ARG A 365 5.64 5.70 -7.37
CA ARG A 365 5.62 6.25 -8.75
C ARG A 365 4.74 7.49 -8.85
N GLU A 366 3.55 7.46 -8.26
CA GLU A 366 2.62 8.60 -8.30
C GLU A 366 3.20 9.83 -7.58
N VAL A 367 3.80 9.67 -6.41
CA VAL A 367 4.47 10.80 -5.73
C VAL A 367 5.64 11.33 -6.56
N LYS A 368 6.42 10.44 -7.20
CA LYS A 368 7.51 10.86 -8.11
C LYS A 368 6.98 11.70 -9.28
N LYS A 369 5.88 11.29 -9.92
CA LYS A 369 5.21 12.07 -10.98
C LYS A 369 4.78 13.46 -10.46
N LEU A 370 4.23 13.54 -9.24
CA LEU A 370 3.85 14.83 -8.63
C LEU A 370 5.07 15.71 -8.32
N ARG A 371 6.19 15.13 -7.88
CA ARG A 371 7.47 15.84 -7.70
C ARG A 371 7.96 16.44 -9.01
N GLU A 372 7.96 15.67 -10.10
CA GLU A 372 8.37 16.11 -11.44
C GLU A 372 7.48 17.24 -11.97
N LYS A 373 6.19 17.23 -11.64
CA LYS A 373 5.23 18.31 -11.96
C LYS A 373 5.34 19.55 -11.05
N GLY A 374 6.21 19.55 -10.04
CA GLY A 374 6.39 20.68 -9.13
C GLY A 374 5.25 20.90 -8.13
N VAL A 375 4.38 19.90 -7.92
CA VAL A 375 3.27 19.98 -6.95
C VAL A 375 3.84 20.08 -5.53
N PRO A 376 3.44 21.05 -4.67
CA PRO A 376 4.00 21.21 -3.33
C PRO A 376 3.62 20.05 -2.39
N VAL A 377 4.38 19.87 -1.30
CA VAL A 377 4.06 18.88 -0.25
C VAL A 377 2.72 19.23 0.38
N SER A 378 1.85 18.23 0.51
CA SER A 378 0.61 18.34 1.24
C SER A 378 0.79 17.82 2.67
N TYR A 379 0.26 18.54 3.64
CA TYR A 379 0.28 18.17 5.05
C TYR A 379 -1.13 17.85 5.54
N ALA A 380 -1.19 17.17 6.68
CA ALA A 380 -2.46 16.97 7.37
C ALA A 380 -3.16 18.32 7.61
N GLY A 381 -4.44 18.39 7.24
CA GLY A 381 -5.27 19.53 7.62
C GLY A 381 -5.59 19.43 9.11
N PHE A 382 -5.08 20.36 9.92
CA PHE A 382 -5.58 20.53 11.28
C PHE A 382 -6.96 21.17 11.21
N TRP A 383 -7.95 20.53 11.84
CA TRP A 383 -9.24 21.14 12.17
C TRP A 383 -9.29 21.40 13.66
#